data_AF-A0A432XP92-F1
#
_entry.id   AF-A0A432XP92-F1
#
_cell.length_a   1.000
_cell.length_b   1.000
_cell.length_c   1.000
_cell.angle_alpha   90.00
_cell.angle_beta   90.00
_cell.angle_gamma   90.00
#
_symmetry.space_group_name_H-M   'P 1'
#
loop_
_entity.id
_entity.type
_entity.pdbx_description
1 polymer ?
#
loop_
_entity_poly.entity_id
_entity_poly.type
_entity_poly.pdbx_seq_one_letter_code
_entity_poly.pdbx_strand_id
1 'polypeptide(L)'
;MRLQMSLFGKVFLNGFLRWFLISLFIFGIIFLFKVIYDPAALNANWQEFALQGLRFALLFSLVCGIADVAIHHIKSLKRNESKFDER
;
A
#
# COMPACT_ATOMS: atom_id res chain seq x y z
N MET A 1 19.66 7.22 19.59
CA MET A 1 18.22 7.19 19.21
C MET A 1 17.92 7.39 17.71
N ARG A 2 18.90 7.53 16.78
CA ARG A 2 18.62 7.73 15.33
C ARG A 2 18.52 6.46 14.48
N LEU A 3 19.00 5.30 14.93
CA LEU A 3 19.02 4.08 14.10
C LEU A 3 17.64 3.41 13.96
N GLN A 4 16.74 3.54 14.94
CA GLN A 4 15.45 2.84 14.94
C GLN A 4 14.45 3.45 13.93
N MET A 5 14.55 4.75 13.67
CA MET A 5 13.73 5.47 12.68
C MET A 5 13.99 5.01 11.24
N SER A 6 15.22 4.58 10.92
CA SER A 6 15.62 4.10 9.59
C SER A 6 14.97 2.77 9.21
N LEU A 7 14.83 1.86 10.18
CA LEU A 7 14.31 0.51 9.92
C LEU A 7 12.80 0.52 9.75
N PHE A 8 12.10 1.30 10.58
CA PHE A 8 10.66 1.52 10.48
C PHE A 8 10.28 2.15 9.13
N GLY A 9 10.99 3.20 8.73
CA GLY A 9 10.79 3.84 7.42
C GLY A 9 11.02 2.89 6.25
N LYS A 10 12.03 2.02 6.32
CA LYS A 10 12.28 1.01 5.28
C LYS A 10 11.19 -0.06 5.20
N VAL A 11 10.71 -0.56 6.33
CA VAL A 11 9.64 -1.57 6.36
C VAL A 11 8.33 -0.98 5.84
N PHE A 12 7.99 0.24 6.29
CA PHE A 12 6.84 0.97 5.79
C PHE A 12 6.94 1.23 4.28
N LEU A 13 8.08 1.74 3.82
CA LEU A 13 8.28 2.07 2.41
C LEU A 13 8.23 0.83 1.52
N ASN A 14 8.83 -0.29 1.93
CA ASN A 14 8.73 -1.55 1.17
C ASN A 14 7.31 -2.10 1.14
N GLY A 15 6.59 -2.07 2.26
CA GLY A 15 5.19 -2.49 2.33
C GLY A 15 4.32 -1.60 1.45
N PHE A 16 4.41 -0.29 1.63
CA PHE A 16 3.72 0.71 0.83
C PHE A 16 3.97 0.53 -0.66
N LEU A 17 5.24 0.43 -1.09
CA LEU A 17 5.61 0.33 -2.50
C LEU A 17 5.06 -0.97 -3.12
N ARG A 18 5.08 -2.08 -2.37
CA ARG A 18 4.52 -3.36 -2.82
C ARG A 18 3.01 -3.26 -3.05
N TRP A 19 2.28 -2.73 -2.08
CA TRP A 19 0.83 -2.57 -2.18
C TRP A 19 0.43 -1.52 -3.23
N PHE A 20 1.25 -0.48 -3.40
CA PHE A 20 1.08 0.56 -4.41
C PHE A 20 1.23 0.00 -5.82
N LEU A 21 2.27 -0.79 -6.08
CA LEU A 21 2.48 -1.45 -7.37
C LEU A 21 1.33 -2.42 -7.71
N ILE A 22 0.86 -3.20 -6.73
CA ILE A 22 -0.27 -4.11 -6.92
C ILE A 22 -1.54 -3.32 -7.27
N SER A 23 -1.82 -2.24 -6.54
CA SER A 23 -2.99 -1.41 -6.78
C SER A 23 -2.94 -0.71 -8.14
N LEU A 24 -1.77 -0.22 -8.54
CA LEU A 24 -1.52 0.38 -9.86
C LEU A 24 -1.73 -0.64 -10.99
N PHE A 25 -1.27 -1.88 -10.80
CA PHE A 25 -1.43 -2.95 -11.78
C PHE A 25 -2.91 -3.30 -11.99
N ILE A 26 -3.65 -3.47 -10.89
CA ILE A 26 -5.11 -3.72 -10.94
C ILE A 26 -5.82 -2.55 -11.63
N PHE A 27 -5.47 -1.31 -11.26
CA PHE A 27 -6.05 -0.13 -11.89
C PHE A 27 -5.74 -0.06 -13.38
N GLY A 28 -4.51 -0.39 -13.79
CA GLY A 28 -4.10 -0.46 -15.20
C GLY A 28 -4.90 -1.49 -16.00
N ILE A 29 -5.19 -2.66 -15.43
CA ILE A 29 -6.04 -3.67 -16.08
C ILE A 29 -7.48 -3.17 -16.23
N ILE A 30 -8.06 -2.60 -15.17
CA ILE A 30 -9.41 -2.04 -15.22
C ILE A 30 -9.49 -0.92 -16.26
N PHE A 31 -8.47 -0.06 -16.29
CA PHE A 31 -8.36 1.03 -17.26
C PHE A 31 -8.27 0.47 -18.69
N LEU A 32 -7.42 -0.52 -18.96
CA LEU A 32 -7.31 -1.19 -20.26
C LEU A 32 -8.64 -1.82 -20.70
N PHE A 33 -9.32 -2.54 -19.80
CA PHE A 33 -10.65 -3.08 -20.09
C PHE A 33 -11.62 -1.98 -20.46
N LYS A 34 -11.63 -0.87 -19.72
CA LYS A 34 -12.52 0.26 -19.98
C LYS A 34 -12.23 0.94 -21.31
N VAL A 35 -10.97 1.06 -21.70
CA VAL A 35 -10.52 1.59 -23.00
C VAL A 35 -10.99 0.71 -24.16
N ILE A 36 -10.89 -0.62 -24.02
CA ILE A 36 -11.25 -1.57 -25.09
C ILE A 36 -12.77 -1.63 -25.29
N TYR A 37 -13.53 -1.64 -24.20
CA TYR A 37 -14.97 -1.85 -24.25
C TYR A 37 -15.81 -0.56 -24.39
N ASP A 38 -15.30 0.59 -23.94
CA ASP A 38 -16.03 1.87 -24.03
C ASP A 38 -15.08 3.06 -24.24
N PRO A 39 -14.52 3.22 -25.45
CA PRO A 39 -13.61 4.31 -25.76
C PRO A 39 -14.30 5.70 -25.71
N ALA A 40 -15.63 5.74 -25.91
CA ALA A 40 -16.41 6.98 -25.88
C ALA A 40 -16.58 7.53 -24.46
N ALA A 41 -16.83 6.67 -23.46
CA ALA A 41 -16.88 7.05 -22.05
C ALA A 41 -15.53 7.52 -21.51
N LEU A 42 -14.42 7.05 -22.11
CA LEU A 42 -13.09 7.49 -21.73
C LEU A 42 -12.87 8.97 -22.09
N ASN A 43 -13.29 9.41 -23.27
CA ASN A 43 -12.95 10.75 -23.76
C ASN A 43 -13.61 11.88 -22.93
N ALA A 44 -14.74 11.62 -22.29
CA ALA A 44 -15.47 12.62 -21.51
C ALA A 44 -14.94 12.79 -20.07
N ASN A 45 -14.52 11.70 -19.41
CA ASN A 45 -14.24 11.71 -17.96
C ASN A 45 -12.97 10.93 -17.55
N TRP A 46 -12.04 10.64 -18.48
CA TRP A 46 -10.83 9.88 -18.15
C TRP A 46 -9.97 10.53 -17.07
N GLN A 47 -9.90 11.87 -17.04
CA GLN A 47 -9.11 12.61 -16.05
C GLN A 47 -9.64 12.40 -14.63
N GLU A 48 -10.95 12.50 -14.44
CA GLU A 48 -11.57 12.26 -13.13
C GLU A 48 -11.43 10.80 -12.69
N PHE A 49 -11.60 9.86 -13.62
CA PHE A 49 -11.43 8.44 -13.36
C PHE A 49 -9.98 8.09 -12.98
N ALA A 50 -9.00 8.64 -13.70
CA ALA A 50 -7.58 8.47 -13.39
C ALA A 50 -7.21 9.09 -12.04
N LEU A 51 -7.73 10.28 -11.73
CA LEU A 51 -7.48 10.96 -10.46
C LEU A 51 -8.10 10.20 -9.28
N GLN A 52 -9.33 9.69 -9.42
CA GLN A 52 -9.97 8.84 -8.40
C GLN A 52 -9.20 7.53 -8.21
N GLY A 53 -8.79 6.88 -9.30
CA GLY A 53 -7.97 5.68 -9.27
C GLY A 53 -6.65 5.87 -8.54
N LEU A 54 -5.95 6.97 -8.85
CA LEU A 54 -4.70 7.33 -8.20
C LEU A 54 -4.90 7.61 -6.70
N ARG A 55 -5.96 8.34 -6.34
CA ARG A 55 -6.32 8.59 -4.94
C ARG A 55 -6.58 7.28 -4.19
N PHE A 56 -7.32 6.36 -4.81
CA PHE A 56 -7.62 5.06 -4.21
C PHE A 56 -6.35 4.23 -4.03
N ALA A 57 -5.49 4.18 -5.06
CA ALA A 57 -4.21 3.47 -4.99
C ALA A 57 -3.29 4.02 -3.90
N LEU A 58 -3.22 5.34 -3.75
CA LEU A 58 -2.45 5.99 -2.68
C LEU A 58 -3.02 5.68 -1.29
N LEU A 59 -4.32 5.89 -1.07
CA LEU A 59 -4.96 5.69 0.23
C LEU A 59 -4.90 4.22 0.67
N PHE A 60 -5.23 3.30 -0.24
CA PHE A 60 -5.20 1.87 0.04
C PHE A 60 -3.78 1.41 0.42
N SER A 61 -2.78 1.83 -0.35
CA SER A 61 -1.38 1.46 -0.08
C SER A 61 -0.86 2.06 1.22
N LEU A 62 -1.31 3.26 1.58
CA LEU A 62 -0.95 3.92 2.82
C LEU A 62 -1.54 3.18 4.03
N VAL A 63 -2.82 2.78 3.95
CA VAL A 63 -3.47 1.97 4.99
C VAL A 63 -2.79 0.60 5.13
N CYS A 64 -2.49 -0.07 4.01
CA CYS A 64 -1.77 -1.35 4.04
C CYS A 64 -0.34 -1.21 4.59
N GLY A 65 0.37 -0.13 4.25
CA GLY A 65 1.70 0.16 4.80
C GLY A 65 1.68 0.36 6.32
N ILE A 66 0.67 1.05 6.85
CA ILE A 66 0.47 1.23 8.31
C ILE A 66 0.15 -0.11 8.98
N ALA A 67 -0.70 -0.94 8.37
CA ALA A 67 -1.04 -2.26 8.89
C ALA A 67 0.19 -3.19 8.96
N ASP A 68 1.03 -3.20 7.93
CA ASP A 68 2.27 -3.99 7.88
C ASP A 68 3.24 -3.58 9.01
N VAL A 69 3.34 -2.28 9.24
CA VAL A 69 4.11 -1.70 10.35
C VAL A 69 3.55 -2.09 11.72
N ALA A 70 2.23 -2.03 11.90
CA ALA A 70 1.58 -2.43 13.15
C ALA A 70 1.81 -3.92 13.44
N ILE A 71 1.72 -4.78 12.42
CA ILE A 71 2.02 -6.21 12.52
C ILE A 71 3.49 -6.41 12.94
N HIS A 72 4.44 -5.68 12.33
CA HIS A 72 5.84 -5.75 12.71
C HIS A 72 6.07 -5.37 14.19
N HIS A 73 5.41 -4.31 14.66
CA HIS A 73 5.47 -3.89 16.06
C HIS A 73 4.87 -4.92 17.03
N ILE A 74 3.71 -5.47 16.72
CA ILE A 74 3.06 -6.53 17.51
C ILE A 74 3.97 -7.76 17.59
N LYS A 75 4.57 -8.15 16.46
CA LYS A 75 5.50 -9.29 16.39
C LYS A 75 6.76 -9.06 17.21
N SER A 76 7.25 -7.82 17.25
CA SER A 76 8.40 -7.43 18.09
C SER A 76 8.06 -7.44 19.58
N LEU A 77 6.88 -6.96 19.98
CA LEU A 77 6.39 -6.98 21.36
C LEU A 77 6.26 -8.43 21.86
N LYS A 78 5.58 -9.28 21.08
CA LYS A 78 5.37 -10.70 21.40
C LYS A 78 6.69 -11.48 21.54
N ARG A 79 7.71 -11.14 20.74
CA ARG A 79 9.06 -11.73 20.85
C ARG A 79 9.79 -11.33 22.14
N ASN A 80 9.58 -10.11 22.63
CA ASN A 80 10.20 -9.65 23.88
C ASN A 80 9.51 -10.24 25.11
N GLU A 81 8.20 -10.47 25.04
CA GLU A 81 7.43 -11.15 26.08
C GLU A 81 7.86 -12.62 26.23
N SER A 82 8.00 -13.35 25.12
CA SER A 82 8.47 -14.75 25.12
C SER A 82 9.89 -14.93 25.69
N LYS A 83 10.76 -13.92 25.61
CA LYS A 83 12.10 -13.97 26.22
C LYS A 83 12.10 -13.71 27.72
N PHE A 84 11.02 -13.13 28.24
CA PHE A 84 10.84 -12.90 29.68
C PHE A 84 10.29 -14.14 30.38
N ASP A 85 9.51 -14.98 29.68
CA ASP A 85 8.99 -16.26 30.19
C ASP A 85 10.06 -17.37 30.28
N GLU A 86 11.21 -17.21 29.61
CA GLU A 86 12.34 -18.17 29.66
C GLU A 86 13.38 -17.85 30.76
N ARG A 87 13.12 -16.87 31.65
CA ARG A 87 13.96 -16.55 32.82
C ARG A 87 13.23 -16.86 34.12
#